data_AF-A0A2S6TTZ0-F1
#
_entry.id   AF-A0A2S6TTZ0-F1
#
_cell.length_a   1.000
_cell.length_b   1.000
_cell.length_c   1.000
_cell.angle_alpha   90.00
_cell.angle_beta   90.00
_cell.angle_gamma   90.00
#
_symmetry.space_group_name_H-M   'P 1'
#
loop_
_entity.id
_entity.type
_entity.pdbx_description
1 polymer ?
#
loop_
_entity_poly.entity_id
_entity_poly.type
_entity_poly.pdbx_seq_one_letter_code
_entity_poly.pdbx_strand_id
1 'polypeptide(L)'
;MKQKRKRSYTIPCSSKFELSVTTLAKSEKTSVGEIARVVFFLFSPETIEAWEDPGDPAKHDRETVQIKTGSNSGKTMRRKPRIQLRLPDGYTSGQIRKALDIAIKLKDRHKFIASNAMPALFSEFWEKPETIQKELKTLKRVVSKLLFTPIEDGVKTRDDALYIFGFSSKNTPPQISVSRRYKELASIYHPDTALGSHSRMTQINQAYQILKN
;
A
#
# COMPACT_ATOMS: atom_id res chain seq x y z
N MET A 1 -0.68 32.29 -7.92
CA MET A 1 0.54 31.63 -8.45
C MET A 1 0.50 31.68 -9.97
N LYS A 2 1.45 32.35 -10.64
CA LYS A 2 1.51 32.36 -12.12
C LYS A 2 1.69 30.93 -12.63
N GLN A 3 0.77 30.45 -13.47
CA GLN A 3 0.83 29.10 -14.05
C GLN A 3 2.08 29.01 -14.94
N LYS A 4 3.12 28.30 -14.47
CA LYS A 4 4.33 28.06 -15.28
C LYS A 4 3.93 27.31 -16.56
N ARG A 5 4.34 27.83 -17.72
CA ARG A 5 4.03 27.27 -19.04
C ARG A 5 4.51 25.80 -19.09
N LYS A 6 3.61 24.88 -19.44
CA LYS A 6 3.95 23.46 -19.61
C LYS A 6 4.76 23.29 -20.89
N ARG A 7 5.92 22.62 -20.79
CA ARG A 7 6.79 22.26 -21.91
C ARG A 7 6.79 20.75 -22.12
N SER A 8 6.94 20.32 -23.36
CA SER A 8 7.13 18.91 -23.70
C SER A 8 8.60 18.53 -23.55
N TYR A 9 8.88 17.48 -22.79
CA TYR A 9 10.20 16.90 -22.60
C TYR A 9 10.29 15.58 -23.36
N THR A 10 11.45 15.32 -23.95
CA THR A 10 11.82 14.03 -24.54
C THR A 10 13.13 13.59 -23.89
N ILE A 11 13.07 12.53 -23.10
CA ILE A 11 14.14 12.12 -22.20
C ILE A 11 14.63 10.75 -22.64
N PRO A 12 15.86 10.63 -23.19
CA PRO A 12 16.47 9.33 -23.45
C PRO A 12 16.63 8.55 -22.13
N CYS A 13 16.25 7.28 -22.16
CA CYS A 13 16.44 6.35 -21.04
C CYS A 13 16.52 4.92 -21.57
N SER A 14 16.88 3.96 -20.71
CA SER A 14 16.86 2.54 -21.10
C SER A 14 15.44 2.05 -21.38
N SER A 15 15.30 1.05 -22.26
CA SER A 15 14.00 0.42 -22.58
C SER A 15 13.34 -0.17 -21.34
N LYS A 16 14.13 -0.76 -20.44
CA LYS A 16 13.64 -1.33 -19.18
C LYS A 16 13.05 -0.26 -18.26
N PHE A 17 13.72 0.88 -18.17
CA PHE A 17 13.24 2.01 -17.38
C PHE A 17 11.97 2.61 -17.98
N GLU A 18 11.94 2.85 -19.29
CA GLU A 18 10.75 3.32 -20.02
C GLU A 18 9.53 2.42 -19.75
N LEU A 19 9.71 1.10 -19.87
CA LEU A 19 8.66 0.13 -19.64
C LEU A 19 8.16 0.17 -18.18
N SER A 20 9.07 0.29 -17.22
CA SER A 20 8.73 0.33 -15.79
C SER A 20 7.92 1.58 -15.43
N VAL A 21 8.35 2.75 -15.92
CA VAL A 21 7.65 4.03 -15.72
C VAL A 21 6.27 4.01 -16.38
N THR A 22 6.17 3.53 -17.62
CA THR A 22 4.90 3.48 -18.34
C THR A 22 3.93 2.47 -17.74
N THR A 23 4.43 1.34 -17.22
CA THR A 23 3.63 0.36 -16.50
C THR A 23 3.12 0.92 -15.17
N LEU A 24 3.95 1.66 -14.43
CA LEU A 24 3.54 2.38 -13.22
C LEU A 24 2.43 3.40 -13.55
N ALA A 25 2.60 4.23 -14.57
CA ALA A 25 1.59 5.19 -14.99
C ALA A 25 0.24 4.54 -15.34
N LYS A 26 0.28 3.40 -16.06
CA LYS A 26 -0.91 2.61 -16.37
C LYS A 26 -1.58 2.03 -15.12
N SER A 27 -0.82 1.48 -14.17
CA SER A 27 -1.41 0.89 -12.95
C SER A 27 -2.07 1.95 -12.08
N GLU A 28 -1.45 3.12 -11.96
CA GLU A 28 -1.97 4.26 -11.19
C GLU A 28 -3.00 5.10 -11.98
N LYS A 29 -3.38 4.66 -13.19
CA LYS A 29 -4.34 5.36 -14.08
C LYS A 29 -4.02 6.85 -14.26
N THR A 30 -2.74 7.19 -14.36
CA THR A 30 -2.26 8.58 -14.44
C THR A 30 -1.22 8.74 -15.56
N SER A 31 -0.78 9.98 -15.79
CA SER A 31 0.29 10.26 -16.75
C SER A 31 1.67 10.24 -16.09
N VAL A 32 2.70 9.87 -16.86
CA VAL A 32 4.10 9.93 -16.41
C VAL A 32 4.49 11.34 -15.95
N GLY A 33 3.96 12.37 -16.60
CA GLY A 33 4.17 13.76 -16.19
C GLY A 33 3.55 14.09 -14.84
N GLU A 34 2.39 13.53 -14.51
CA GLU A 34 1.75 13.73 -13.20
C GLU A 34 2.55 13.06 -12.09
N ILE A 35 3.04 11.84 -12.33
CA ILE A 35 3.93 11.13 -11.40
C ILE A 35 5.16 11.98 -11.09
N ALA A 36 5.85 12.47 -12.13
CA ALA A 36 7.02 13.32 -11.94
C ALA A 36 6.69 14.61 -11.15
N ARG A 37 5.54 15.25 -11.41
CA ARG A 37 5.12 16.44 -10.63
C ARG A 37 4.94 16.13 -9.15
N VAL A 38 4.29 15.02 -8.83
CA VAL A 38 4.08 14.62 -7.43
C VAL A 38 5.43 14.42 -6.75
N VAL A 39 6.39 13.77 -7.41
CA VAL A 39 7.75 13.62 -6.85
C VAL A 39 8.44 14.97 -6.66
N PHE A 40 8.43 15.85 -7.66
CA PHE A 40 8.99 17.20 -7.50
C PHE A 40 8.28 18.05 -6.42
N PHE A 41 7.05 17.72 -6.07
CA PHE A 41 6.32 18.37 -4.98
C PHE A 41 6.68 17.78 -3.61
N LEU A 42 6.86 16.47 -3.53
CA LEU A 42 7.15 15.76 -2.28
C LEU A 42 8.61 15.84 -1.85
N PHE A 43 9.54 15.95 -2.80
CA PHE A 43 10.97 15.90 -2.54
C PHE A 43 11.64 17.23 -2.85
N SER A 44 12.55 17.64 -1.96
CA SER A 44 13.38 18.83 -2.18
C SER A 44 14.30 18.65 -3.39
N PRO A 45 14.69 19.74 -4.08
CA PRO A 45 15.66 19.68 -5.17
C PRO A 45 16.96 18.96 -4.78
N GLU A 46 17.43 19.17 -3.55
CA GLU A 46 18.65 18.56 -3.00
C GLU A 46 18.52 17.05 -2.90
N THR A 47 17.34 16.56 -2.47
CA THR A 47 17.06 15.12 -2.43
C THR A 47 17.11 14.49 -3.81
N ILE A 48 16.50 15.17 -4.79
CA ILE A 48 16.45 14.68 -6.17
C ILE A 48 17.86 14.71 -6.75
N GLU A 49 18.68 15.71 -6.45
CA GLU A 49 20.05 15.75 -6.95
C GLU A 49 20.96 14.68 -6.34
N ALA A 50 20.80 14.38 -5.05
CA ALA A 50 21.53 13.31 -4.39
C ALA A 50 21.17 11.89 -4.88
N TRP A 51 20.03 11.74 -5.57
CA TRP A 51 19.58 10.45 -6.09
C TRP A 51 20.45 9.97 -7.27
N GLU A 52 20.70 8.66 -7.34
CA GLU A 52 21.46 8.05 -8.44
C GLU A 52 20.64 8.13 -9.75
N ASP A 53 21.23 8.71 -10.80
CA ASP A 53 20.56 8.78 -12.10
C ASP A 53 20.59 7.40 -12.77
N PRO A 54 19.43 6.79 -13.12
CA PRO A 54 19.41 5.53 -13.88
C PRO A 54 20.06 5.66 -15.28
N GLY A 55 20.31 6.89 -15.73
CA GLY A 55 21.20 7.19 -16.84
C GLY A 55 20.58 7.05 -18.22
N ASP A 56 21.43 7.25 -19.22
CA ASP A 56 21.08 7.12 -20.64
C ASP A 56 21.06 5.65 -21.10
N PRO A 57 20.34 5.34 -22.19
CA PRO A 57 20.30 3.99 -22.74
C PRO A 57 21.69 3.54 -23.21
N ALA A 58 22.02 2.27 -22.98
CA ALA A 58 23.23 1.65 -23.50
C ALA A 58 23.34 1.77 -25.04
N LYS A 59 24.55 1.66 -25.60
CA LYS A 59 24.78 1.82 -27.04
C LYS A 59 23.94 0.86 -27.91
N HIS A 60 23.66 -0.34 -27.40
CA HIS A 60 22.89 -1.36 -28.10
C HIS A 60 21.38 -1.30 -27.82
N ASP A 61 20.97 -0.55 -26.78
CA ASP A 61 19.57 -0.40 -26.40
C ASP A 61 18.88 0.57 -27.36
N ARG A 62 18.17 0.00 -28.35
CA ARG A 62 17.56 0.72 -29.46
C ARG A 62 16.18 0.14 -29.77
N GLU A 63 15.20 1.03 -29.84
CA GLU A 63 13.82 0.74 -30.25
C GLU A 63 13.72 0.85 -31.78
N THR A 64 13.03 -0.11 -32.41
CA THR A 64 12.69 -0.05 -33.85
C THR A 64 11.31 0.56 -34.02
N VAL A 65 11.23 1.69 -34.73
CA VAL A 65 9.98 2.44 -34.90
C VAL A 65 9.69 2.70 -36.37
N GLN A 66 8.44 2.51 -36.78
CA GLN A 66 8.00 2.88 -38.12
C GLN A 66 7.89 4.40 -38.25
N ILE A 67 8.50 4.95 -39.28
CA ILE A 67 8.41 6.36 -39.63
C ILE A 67 7.00 6.61 -40.19
N LYS A 68 6.26 7.53 -39.56
CA LYS A 68 4.87 7.84 -39.95
C LYS A 68 4.74 8.94 -41.00
N THR A 69 5.77 9.76 -41.21
CA THR A 69 5.70 11.00 -42.01
C THR A 69 7.00 11.26 -42.77
N GLY A 70 6.90 11.98 -43.90
CA GLY A 70 8.04 12.34 -44.75
C GLY A 70 8.37 11.31 -45.84
N SER A 71 9.44 11.56 -46.59
CA SER A 71 9.87 10.73 -47.74
C SER A 71 10.23 9.29 -47.39
N ASN A 72 10.51 9.02 -46.12
CA ASN A 72 10.79 7.69 -45.59
C ASN A 72 9.62 7.08 -44.81
N SER A 73 8.39 7.59 -44.99
CA SER A 73 7.19 7.01 -44.39
C SER A 73 7.05 5.52 -44.73
N GLY A 74 6.68 4.71 -43.75
CA GLY A 74 6.57 3.25 -43.86
C GLY A 74 7.87 2.48 -43.60
N LYS A 75 9.05 3.13 -43.64
CA LYS A 75 10.33 2.49 -43.28
C LYS A 75 10.50 2.39 -41.77
N THR A 76 11.26 1.41 -41.32
CA THR A 76 11.65 1.25 -39.91
C THR A 76 12.94 2.01 -39.61
N MET A 77 13.01 2.63 -38.44
CA MET A 77 14.17 3.36 -37.95
C MET A 77 14.52 2.91 -36.54
N ARG A 78 15.81 2.63 -36.31
CA ARG A 78 16.33 2.37 -34.98
C ARG A 78 16.65 3.68 -34.28
N ARG A 79 16.09 3.89 -33.09
CA ARG A 79 16.32 5.09 -32.27
C ARG A 79 16.58 4.74 -30.81
N LYS A 80 17.05 5.71 -30.03
CA LYS A 80 17.15 5.55 -28.57
C LYS A 80 15.74 5.49 -27.95
N PRO A 81 15.48 4.56 -27.00
CA PRO A 81 14.28 4.57 -26.19
C PRO A 81 14.20 5.88 -25.39
N ARG A 82 12.98 6.34 -25.13
CA ARG A 82 12.77 7.69 -24.59
C ARG A 82 11.40 7.85 -23.95
N ILE A 83 11.37 8.56 -22.83
CA ILE A 83 10.13 8.99 -22.18
C ILE A 83 9.73 10.36 -22.73
N GLN A 84 8.46 10.51 -23.11
CA GLN A 84 7.87 11.78 -23.51
C GLN A 84 6.79 12.20 -22.52
N LEU A 85 6.92 13.42 -21.97
CA LEU A 85 6.02 13.92 -20.94
C LEU A 85 5.92 15.46 -20.97
N ARG A 86 4.92 16.01 -20.27
CA ARG A 86 4.71 17.46 -20.15
C ARG A 86 4.82 17.92 -18.70
N LEU A 87 5.75 18.84 -18.43
CA LEU A 87 6.01 19.41 -17.10
C LEU A 87 6.16 20.93 -17.17
N PRO A 88 6.06 21.63 -16.03
CA PRO A 88 6.56 23.01 -15.93
C PRO A 88 8.01 23.11 -16.43
N ASP A 89 8.39 24.28 -16.91
CA ASP A 89 9.78 24.52 -17.33
C ASP A 89 10.73 24.57 -16.12
N GLY A 90 12.02 24.26 -16.37
CA GLY A 90 13.08 24.36 -15.37
C GLY A 90 13.61 23.03 -14.81
N TYR A 91 13.28 21.89 -15.41
CA TYR A 91 13.82 20.59 -15.00
C TYR A 91 14.78 20.01 -16.05
N THR A 92 15.87 19.39 -15.60
CA THR A 92 16.81 18.70 -16.48
C THR A 92 16.36 17.27 -16.78
N SER A 93 16.85 16.67 -17.87
CA SER A 93 16.57 15.26 -18.19
C SER A 93 17.00 14.31 -17.07
N GLY A 94 18.14 14.57 -16.42
CA GLY A 94 18.63 13.78 -15.28
C GLY A 94 17.70 13.91 -14.08
N GLN A 95 17.29 15.12 -13.70
CA GLN A 95 16.33 15.33 -12.61
C GLN A 95 15.01 14.59 -12.85
N ILE A 96 14.50 14.60 -14.07
CA ILE A 96 13.25 13.90 -14.40
C ILE A 96 13.44 12.38 -14.35
N ARG A 97 14.58 11.84 -14.80
CA ARG A 97 14.89 10.41 -14.65
C ARG A 97 14.98 10.00 -13.18
N LYS A 98 15.74 10.74 -12.37
CA LYS A 98 15.86 10.53 -10.92
C LYS A 98 14.48 10.56 -10.25
N ALA A 99 13.66 11.56 -10.56
CA ALA A 99 12.31 11.68 -10.00
C ALA A 99 11.41 10.47 -10.36
N LEU A 100 11.47 10.00 -11.61
CA LEU A 100 10.70 8.84 -12.04
C LEU A 100 11.22 7.52 -11.42
N ASP A 101 12.52 7.42 -11.18
CA ASP A 101 13.11 6.27 -10.49
C ASP A 101 12.69 6.21 -9.01
N ILE A 102 12.68 7.35 -8.32
CA ILE A 102 12.12 7.46 -6.96
C ILE A 102 10.67 6.94 -6.93
N ALA A 103 9.84 7.32 -7.91
CA ALA A 103 8.46 6.85 -7.98
C ALA A 103 8.35 5.32 -8.15
N ILE A 104 9.21 4.72 -8.98
CA ILE A 104 9.25 3.26 -9.15
C ILE A 104 9.64 2.59 -7.83
N LYS A 105 10.67 3.07 -7.15
CA LYS A 105 11.14 2.51 -5.87
C LYS A 105 10.10 2.65 -4.76
N LEU A 106 9.36 3.76 -4.73
CA LEU A 106 8.25 3.97 -3.79
C LEU A 106 7.09 2.98 -4.01
N LYS A 107 6.81 2.59 -5.27
CA LYS A 107 5.80 1.55 -5.54
C LYS A 107 6.18 0.23 -4.88
N ASP A 108 7.46 -0.13 -4.96
CA ASP A 108 8.03 -1.34 -4.38
C ASP A 108 8.50 -1.14 -2.92
N ARG A 109 7.92 -0.17 -2.19
CA ARG A 109 8.36 0.24 -0.82
C ARG A 109 8.66 -0.92 0.12
N HIS A 110 7.90 -2.01 0.07
CA HIS A 110 8.10 -3.16 0.96
C HIS A 110 9.47 -3.85 0.72
N LYS A 111 9.94 -3.89 -0.52
CA LYS A 111 11.27 -4.40 -0.88
C LYS A 111 12.37 -3.39 -0.59
N PHE A 112 12.05 -2.10 -0.73
CA PHE A 112 13.00 -1.01 -0.48
C PHE A 112 13.27 -0.78 1.01
N ILE A 113 12.24 -0.94 1.86
CA ILE A 113 12.36 -0.93 3.33
C ILE A 113 13.13 -2.17 3.80
N ALA A 114 12.82 -3.36 3.27
CA ALA A 114 13.48 -4.60 3.66
C ALA A 114 14.99 -4.64 3.32
N SER A 115 15.44 -3.81 2.38
CA SER A 115 16.85 -3.73 1.97
C SER A 115 17.66 -2.68 2.75
N ASN A 116 17.08 -1.99 3.74
CA ASN A 116 17.71 -0.86 4.46
C ASN A 116 18.28 0.22 3.53
N ALA A 117 17.81 0.28 2.29
CA ALA A 117 18.32 1.16 1.25
C ALA A 117 17.57 2.50 1.20
N MET A 118 16.64 2.76 2.14
CA MET A 118 15.99 4.05 2.25
C MET A 118 17.01 5.12 2.66
N PRO A 119 17.24 6.15 1.83
CA PRO A 119 18.01 7.30 2.28
C PRO A 119 17.35 7.89 3.53
N ALA A 120 18.16 8.34 4.49
CA ALA A 120 17.69 8.93 5.75
C ALA A 120 16.63 10.05 5.54
N LEU A 121 16.71 10.75 4.41
CA LEU A 121 15.75 11.75 3.93
C LEU A 121 14.29 11.28 3.81
N PHE A 122 14.04 9.98 3.61
CA PHE A 122 12.68 9.45 3.59
C PHE A 122 12.17 9.05 4.98
N SER A 123 13.03 9.02 6.00
CA SER A 123 12.63 8.66 7.36
C SER A 123 11.83 9.76 8.07
N GLU A 124 11.96 11.00 7.63
CA GLU A 124 11.28 12.17 8.23
C GLU A 124 9.82 12.31 7.79
N PHE A 125 9.48 11.83 6.58
CA PHE A 125 8.15 11.98 5.99
C PHE A 125 7.15 10.89 6.38
N TRP A 126 7.63 9.78 6.92
CA TRP A 126 6.80 8.62 7.21
C TRP A 126 7.00 8.24 8.68
N GLU A 127 5.93 8.28 9.46
CA GLU A 127 5.96 7.77 10.84
C GLU A 127 6.65 6.43 10.87
N LYS A 128 7.67 6.31 11.74
CA LYS A 128 8.47 5.11 11.85
C LYS A 128 7.51 3.92 11.97
N PRO A 129 7.57 2.92 11.08
CA PRO A 129 6.65 1.78 11.12
C PRO A 129 6.68 1.08 12.48
N GLU A 130 7.78 1.20 13.21
CA GLU A 130 7.95 0.77 14.59
C GLU A 130 6.97 1.43 15.57
N THR A 131 6.68 2.73 15.44
CA THR A 131 5.75 3.45 16.31
C THR A 131 4.33 2.95 16.11
N ILE A 132 3.89 2.86 14.84
CA ILE A 132 2.58 2.32 14.47
C ILE A 132 2.46 0.86 14.92
N GLN A 133 3.50 0.05 14.74
CA GLN A 133 3.51 -1.34 15.23
C GLN A 133 3.45 -1.43 16.76
N LYS A 134 4.12 -0.54 17.47
CA LYS A 134 4.10 -0.48 18.94
C LYS A 134 2.72 -0.06 19.46
N GLU A 135 2.07 0.88 18.79
CA GLU A 135 0.69 1.28 19.10
C GLU A 135 -0.29 0.15 18.80
N LEU A 136 -0.18 -0.51 17.66
CA LEU A 136 -0.99 -1.69 17.34
C LEU A 136 -0.79 -2.81 18.35
N LYS A 137 0.44 -3.06 18.80
CA LYS A 137 0.73 -4.05 19.85
C LYS A 137 0.11 -3.66 21.18
N THR A 138 0.14 -2.37 21.52
CA THR A 138 -0.47 -1.83 22.74
C THR A 138 -1.99 -1.96 22.68
N LEU A 139 -2.60 -1.57 21.56
CA LEU A 139 -4.03 -1.69 21.32
C LEU A 139 -4.49 -3.16 21.39
N LYS A 140 -3.77 -4.07 20.74
CA LYS A 140 -4.04 -5.52 20.82
C LYS A 140 -3.99 -6.03 22.27
N ARG A 141 -3.04 -5.55 23.08
CA ARG A 141 -2.93 -5.91 24.50
C ARG A 141 -4.05 -5.34 25.37
N VAL A 142 -4.52 -4.12 25.07
CA VAL A 142 -5.66 -3.52 25.77
C VAL A 142 -6.94 -4.27 25.41
N VAL A 143 -7.17 -4.49 24.11
CA VAL A 143 -8.32 -5.26 23.62
C VAL A 143 -8.30 -6.66 24.24
N SER A 144 -7.16 -7.37 24.27
CA SER A 144 -7.09 -8.71 24.86
C SER A 144 -7.51 -8.78 26.34
N LYS A 145 -7.33 -7.68 27.10
CA LYS A 145 -7.80 -7.57 28.50
C LYS A 145 -9.30 -7.27 28.62
N LEU A 146 -9.91 -6.68 27.59
CA LEU A 146 -11.34 -6.37 27.53
C LEU A 146 -12.16 -7.52 26.93
N LEU A 147 -11.51 -8.46 26.25
CA LEU A 147 -12.14 -9.67 25.74
C LEU A 147 -12.48 -10.62 26.90
N PHE A 148 -13.59 -11.36 26.79
CA PHE A 148 -13.94 -12.36 27.79
C PHE A 148 -12.81 -13.41 27.91
N THR A 149 -12.60 -13.88 29.12
CA THR A 149 -11.66 -15.00 29.38
C THR A 149 -12.44 -16.30 29.29
N PRO A 150 -11.97 -17.31 28.53
CA PRO A 150 -12.61 -18.62 28.52
C PRO A 150 -12.74 -19.16 29.94
N ILE A 151 -13.93 -19.66 30.28
CA ILE A 151 -14.22 -20.24 31.58
C ILE A 151 -13.54 -21.62 31.65
N GLU A 152 -12.79 -21.90 32.71
CA GLU A 152 -11.97 -23.13 32.83
C GLU A 152 -12.81 -24.40 32.67
N ASP A 153 -14.01 -24.42 33.26
CA ASP A 153 -14.94 -25.56 33.24
C ASP A 153 -15.90 -25.57 32.03
N GLY A 154 -15.75 -24.63 31.10
CA GLY A 154 -16.69 -24.39 30.01
C GLY A 154 -18.00 -23.73 30.47
N VAL A 155 -18.90 -23.50 29.52
CA VAL A 155 -20.16 -22.78 29.77
C VAL A 155 -21.23 -23.77 30.25
N LYS A 156 -21.66 -23.66 31.51
CA LYS A 156 -22.64 -24.60 32.12
C LYS A 156 -23.96 -23.91 32.46
N THR A 157 -23.91 -22.65 32.84
CA THR A 157 -25.06 -21.90 33.32
C THR A 157 -25.49 -20.80 32.35
N ARG A 158 -26.70 -20.28 32.54
CA ARG A 158 -27.17 -19.11 31.81
C ARG A 158 -26.31 -17.88 32.08
N ASP A 159 -25.80 -17.72 33.30
CA ASP A 159 -24.93 -16.60 33.67
C ASP A 159 -23.58 -16.68 32.98
N ASP A 160 -23.01 -17.89 32.85
CA ASP A 160 -21.81 -18.12 32.04
C ASP A 160 -22.05 -17.70 30.59
N ALA A 161 -23.20 -18.11 30.02
CA ALA A 161 -23.54 -17.80 28.64
C ALA A 161 -23.71 -16.28 28.41
N LEU A 162 -24.32 -15.57 29.37
CA LEU A 162 -24.44 -14.11 29.32
C LEU A 162 -23.08 -13.43 29.43
N TYR A 163 -22.20 -13.91 30.31
CA TYR A 163 -20.82 -13.39 30.44
C TYR A 163 -20.03 -13.52 29.13
N ILE A 164 -20.07 -14.68 28.47
CA ILE A 164 -19.38 -14.91 27.18
C ILE A 164 -19.82 -13.90 26.11
N PHE A 165 -21.11 -13.57 26.06
CA PHE A 165 -21.62 -12.59 25.10
C PHE A 165 -21.46 -11.12 25.55
N GLY A 166 -21.08 -10.88 26.80
CA GLY A 166 -20.96 -9.55 27.40
C GLY A 166 -22.29 -8.93 27.81
N PHE A 167 -23.30 -9.75 28.09
CA PHE A 167 -24.57 -9.32 28.65
C PHE A 167 -24.54 -9.34 30.19
N SER A 168 -25.33 -8.47 30.82
CA SER A 168 -25.54 -8.49 32.28
C SER A 168 -26.33 -9.74 32.69
N SER A 169 -25.97 -10.37 33.80
CA SER A 169 -26.68 -11.55 34.36
C SER A 169 -28.15 -11.28 34.65
N LYS A 170 -28.48 -10.02 34.98
CA LYS A 170 -29.86 -9.57 35.25
C LYS A 170 -30.68 -9.32 33.98
N ASN A 171 -30.08 -9.37 32.80
CA ASN A 171 -30.76 -9.05 31.56
C ASN A 171 -31.28 -10.31 30.86
N THR A 172 -32.37 -10.17 30.12
CA THR A 172 -32.93 -11.20 29.26
C THR A 172 -32.84 -10.71 27.82
N PRO A 173 -31.66 -10.84 27.18
CA PRO A 173 -31.45 -10.30 25.85
C PRO A 173 -32.41 -10.99 24.87
N PRO A 174 -33.05 -10.25 23.95
CA PRO A 174 -33.92 -10.86 22.95
C PRO A 174 -33.08 -11.74 22.00
N GLN A 175 -33.70 -12.80 21.46
CA GLN A 175 -33.02 -13.80 20.64
C GLN A 175 -32.28 -13.22 19.43
N ILE A 176 -32.78 -12.12 18.89
CA ILE A 176 -32.14 -11.36 17.79
C ILE A 176 -30.78 -10.81 18.24
N SER A 177 -30.69 -10.27 19.46
CA SER A 177 -29.44 -9.74 20.01
C SER A 177 -28.42 -10.84 20.27
N VAL A 178 -28.86 -11.98 20.80
CA VAL A 178 -28.02 -13.17 21.01
C VAL A 178 -27.47 -13.68 19.67
N SER A 179 -28.33 -13.81 18.66
CA SER A 179 -27.96 -14.26 17.32
C SER A 179 -26.98 -13.31 16.63
N ARG A 180 -27.19 -12.00 16.77
CA ARG A 180 -26.26 -10.99 16.25
C ARG A 180 -24.90 -11.11 16.93
N ARG A 181 -24.88 -11.18 18.27
CA ARG A 181 -23.64 -11.25 19.03
C ARG A 181 -22.86 -12.54 18.75
N TYR A 182 -23.57 -13.66 18.58
CA TYR A 182 -22.98 -14.92 18.12
C TYR A 182 -22.26 -14.74 16.77
N LYS A 183 -22.90 -14.15 15.76
CA LYS A 183 -22.29 -13.93 14.44
C LYS A 183 -21.06 -13.02 14.51
N GLU A 184 -21.12 -11.97 15.33
CA GLU A 184 -20.00 -11.05 15.56
C GLU A 184 -18.80 -11.76 16.19
N LEU A 185 -19.01 -12.58 17.23
CA LEU A 185 -17.90 -13.29 17.88
C LEU A 185 -17.39 -14.46 17.02
N ALA A 186 -18.27 -15.17 16.32
CA ALA A 186 -17.89 -16.24 15.41
C ALA A 186 -16.99 -15.74 14.27
N SER A 187 -17.29 -14.58 13.67
CA SER A 187 -16.45 -14.03 12.60
C SER A 187 -15.05 -13.61 13.08
N ILE A 188 -14.86 -13.38 14.38
CA ILE A 188 -13.58 -13.02 14.99
C ILE A 188 -12.80 -14.28 15.40
N TYR A 189 -13.45 -15.23 16.08
CA TYR A 189 -12.77 -16.37 16.73
C TYR A 189 -12.86 -17.69 15.99
N HIS A 190 -13.48 -17.73 14.80
CA HIS A 190 -13.47 -18.93 13.98
C HIS A 190 -12.02 -19.42 13.77
N PRO A 191 -11.74 -20.73 13.87
CA PRO A 191 -10.38 -21.27 13.74
C PRO A 191 -9.63 -20.83 12.47
N ASP A 192 -10.37 -20.55 11.40
CA ASP A 192 -9.81 -20.15 10.10
C ASP A 192 -9.40 -18.66 10.03
N THR A 193 -9.68 -17.87 11.06
CA THR A 193 -9.32 -16.44 11.07
C THR A 193 -7.96 -16.23 11.73
N ALA A 194 -7.33 -15.08 11.43
CA ALA A 194 -6.05 -14.71 12.03
C ALA A 194 -6.08 -14.54 13.57
N LEU A 195 -7.28 -14.44 14.17
CA LEU A 195 -7.49 -14.37 15.63
C LEU A 195 -8.26 -15.60 16.16
N GLY A 196 -8.30 -16.67 15.36
CA GLY A 196 -9.06 -17.88 15.63
C GLY A 196 -8.64 -18.58 16.91
N SER A 197 -9.61 -19.16 17.62
CA SER A 197 -9.35 -19.95 18.82
C SER A 197 -10.42 -21.02 19.00
N HIS A 198 -10.02 -22.29 18.92
CA HIS A 198 -10.93 -23.42 19.14
C HIS A 198 -11.60 -23.35 20.52
N SER A 199 -10.87 -23.03 21.58
CA SER A 199 -11.41 -22.92 22.94
C SER A 199 -12.51 -21.85 23.03
N ARG A 200 -12.25 -20.64 22.50
CA ARG A 200 -13.25 -19.55 22.50
C ARG A 200 -14.45 -19.89 21.64
N MET A 201 -14.24 -20.47 20.45
CA MET A 201 -15.32 -20.84 19.55
C MET A 201 -16.23 -21.92 20.16
N THR A 202 -15.66 -22.92 20.83
CA THR A 202 -16.41 -23.95 21.55
C THR A 202 -17.30 -23.32 22.63
N GLN A 203 -16.78 -22.38 23.43
CA GLN A 203 -17.57 -21.72 24.47
C GLN A 203 -18.65 -20.78 23.89
N ILE A 204 -18.38 -20.08 22.79
CA ILE A 204 -19.38 -19.29 22.08
C ILE A 204 -20.54 -20.18 21.58
N ASN A 205 -20.23 -21.36 21.05
CA ASN A 205 -21.24 -22.33 20.64
C ASN A 205 -22.06 -22.84 21.81
N GLN A 206 -21.41 -23.21 22.93
CA GLN A 206 -22.08 -23.66 24.14
C GLN A 206 -23.02 -22.59 24.71
N ALA A 207 -22.52 -21.34 24.84
CA ALA A 207 -23.31 -20.20 25.30
C ALA A 207 -24.52 -19.94 24.40
N TYR A 208 -24.35 -20.05 23.07
CA TYR A 208 -25.45 -19.86 22.15
C TYR A 208 -26.54 -20.91 22.31
N GLN A 209 -26.18 -22.19 22.52
CA GLN A 209 -27.16 -23.25 22.76
C GLN A 209 -27.95 -23.02 24.05
N ILE A 210 -27.28 -22.60 25.13
CA ILE A 210 -27.93 -22.33 26.43
C ILE A 210 -28.91 -21.15 26.34
N LEU A 211 -28.60 -20.10 25.58
CA LEU A 211 -29.48 -18.92 25.46
C LEU A 211 -30.56 -19.06 24.37
N LYS A 212 -30.42 -20.03 23.47
CA LYS A 212 -31.40 -20.34 22.43
C LYS A 212 -32.50 -21.28 22.93
N ASN A 213 -32.16 -22.20 23.82
CA ASN A 213 -33.08 -23.15 24.45
C ASN A 213 -33.88 -22.47 25.58
#